data_AF-A0A920H634-F1
#
_entry.id   AF-A0A920H634-F1
#
_cell.length_a   1.000
_cell.length_b   1.000
_cell.length_c   1.000
_cell.angle_alpha   90.00
_cell.angle_beta   90.00
_cell.angle_gamma   90.00
#
_symmetry.space_group_name_H-M   'P 1'
#
loop_
_entity.id
_entity.type
_entity.pdbx_description
1 polymer ?
#
loop_
_entity_poly.entity_id
_entity_poly.type
_entity_poly.pdbx_seq_one_letter_code
_entity_poly.pdbx_strand_id
1 'polypeptide(L)' 'MSFLKNKKALILGIASNRSIAWGIAKSMFDNGAELAFTYQNEKLKSRVEDLAKECNSSITIRV' A
#
# COMPACT_ATOMS: atom_id res chain seq x y z
N MET A 1 4.75 -8.54 -17.63
CA MET A 1 5.45 -9.63 -16.92
C MET A 1 5.18 -9.46 -15.43
N SER A 2 4.64 -10.47 -14.74
CA SER A 2 4.35 -10.37 -13.30
C SER A 2 5.54 -10.90 -12.50
N PHE A 3 6.48 -10.02 -12.16
CA PHE A 3 7.73 -10.37 -11.48
C PHE A 3 7.55 -10.62 -9.97
N LEU A 4 6.49 -10.07 -9.36
CA LEU A 4 6.26 -10.12 -7.91
C LEU A 4 5.07 -11.01 -7.52
N LYS A 5 4.63 -11.89 -8.42
CA LYS A 5 3.53 -12.84 -8.14
C LYS A 5 3.78 -13.62 -6.86
N ASN A 6 2.75 -13.73 -6.01
CA ASN A 6 2.77 -14.41 -4.71
C ASN A 6 3.74 -13.82 -3.68
N LYS A 7 4.32 -12.63 -3.92
CA LYS A 7 5.11 -11.91 -2.92
C LYS A 7 4.18 -11.06 -2.06
N LYS A 8 4.38 -11.12 -0.75
CA LYS A 8 3.66 -10.30 0.23
C LYS A 8 4.58 -9.21 0.73
N ALA A 9 4.12 -7.96 0.72
CA ALA A 9 4.91 -6.82 1.19
C ALA A 9 4.09 -5.90 2.11
N LEU A 10 4.73 -5.44 3.18
CA LEU A 10 4.19 -4.40 4.06
C LEU A 10 4.76 -3.05 3.62
N ILE A 11 3.89 -2.10 3.28
CA ILE A 11 4.27 -0.76 2.85
C ILE A 11 4.06 0.22 3.99
N LEU A 12 5.11 0.97 4.30
CA LEU A 12 5.13 2.03 5.31
C LEU A 12 5.38 3.39 4.65
N GLY A 13 5.01 4.47 5.35
CA GLY A 13 5.36 5.84 4.94
C GLY A 13 4.45 6.43 3.84
N ILE A 14 3.22 5.96 3.72
CA ILE A 14 2.22 6.55 2.82
C ILE A 14 1.46 7.65 3.55
N ALA A 15 1.48 8.85 3.00
CA ALA A 15 0.70 9.99 3.47
C ALA A 15 -0.34 10.46 2.43
N SER A 16 -0.09 10.20 1.14
CA SER A 16 -0.99 10.50 0.03
C SER A 16 -0.57 9.74 -1.25
N ASN A 17 -1.35 9.88 -2.32
CA ASN A 17 -1.00 9.40 -3.66
C ASN A 17 0.25 10.06 -4.28
N ARG A 18 0.83 11.09 -3.64
CA ARG A 18 2.09 11.72 -4.05
C ARG A 18 3.32 11.18 -3.30
N SER A 19 3.13 10.26 -2.36
CA SER A 19 4.24 9.65 -1.61
C SER A 19 5.09 8.75 -2.52
N ILE A 20 6.42 8.73 -2.31
CA ILE A 20 7.32 7.80 -3.00
C ILE A 20 6.91 6.34 -2.71
N ALA A 21 6.59 6.04 -1.45
CA ALA A 21 6.10 4.73 -1.04
C ALA A 21 4.83 4.29 -1.80
N TRP A 22 3.98 5.24 -2.20
CA TRP A 22 2.79 4.93 -3.01
C TRP A 22 3.15 4.55 -4.44
N GLY A 23 4.06 5.29 -5.08
CA GLY A 23 4.54 4.94 -6.42
C GLY A 23 5.18 3.55 -6.45
N ILE A 24 5.96 3.20 -5.42
CA ILE A 24 6.53 1.86 -5.25
C ILE A 24 5.41 0.83 -5.08
N ALA A 25 4.47 1.07 -4.16
CA ALA A 25 3.35 0.16 -3.90
C ALA A 25 2.54 -0.14 -5.18
N LYS A 26 2.23 0.89 -5.98
CA LYS A 26 1.47 0.70 -7.22
C LYS A 26 2.23 -0.16 -8.22
N SER A 27 3.51 0.13 -8.44
CA SER A 27 4.37 -0.70 -9.30
C SER A 27 4.48 -2.14 -8.79
N MET A 28 4.57 -2.35 -7.48
CA MET A 28 4.60 -3.69 -6.90
C MET A 28 3.28 -4.45 -7.14
N PHE A 29 2.14 -3.77 -6.94
CA PHE A 29 0.82 -4.33 -7.19
C PHE A 29 0.61 -4.68 -8.68
N ASP A 30 0.98 -3.79 -9.59
CA ASP A 30 0.91 -4.01 -11.05
C ASP A 30 1.79 -5.20 -11.50
N ASN A 31 2.82 -5.53 -10.71
CA ASN A 31 3.67 -6.70 -10.90
C ASN A 31 3.17 -7.97 -10.18
N GLY A 32 2.00 -7.93 -9.54
CA GLY A 32 1.31 -9.08 -8.94
C GLY A 32 1.62 -9.33 -7.47
N ALA A 33 2.16 -8.35 -6.74
CA ALA A 33 2.36 -8.45 -5.30
C ALA A 33 1.05 -8.30 -4.51
N GLU A 34 0.96 -9.00 -3.38
CA GLU A 34 -0.05 -8.78 -2.35
C GLU A 34 0.49 -7.79 -1.32
N LEU A 35 -0.24 -6.71 -1.06
CA LEU A 35 0.25 -5.60 -0.23
C LEU A 35 -0.55 -5.47 1.06
N ALA A 36 0.11 -5.01 2.11
CA ALA A 36 -0.49 -4.49 3.33
C ALA A 36 0.07 -3.09 3.61
N PHE A 37 -0.70 -2.25 4.31
CA PHE A 37 -0.36 -0.84 4.48
C PHE A 37 -0.32 -0.44 5.95
N THR A 38 0.44 0.61 6.27
CA THR A 38 0.45 1.20 7.61
C THR A 38 0.15 2.69 7.60
N TYR A 39 -0.38 3.18 8.71
CA TYR A 39 -0.58 4.60 8.98
C TYR A 39 -0.08 4.96 10.38
N GLN A 40 0.50 6.15 10.53
CA GLN A 40 1.10 6.61 11.79
C GLN A 40 0.08 7.26 12.74
N ASN A 41 -0.97 7.88 12.20
CA ASN A 41 -1.97 8.57 13.00
C ASN A 41 -3.35 8.51 12.37
N GLU A 42 -4.40 8.76 13.17
CA GLU A 42 -5.79 8.64 12.74
C GLU A 42 -6.16 9.61 11.59
N LYS A 43 -5.45 10.73 11.44
CA LYS A 43 -5.68 11.68 10.34
C LYS A 43 -5.31 11.08 8.97
N LEU A 44 -4.35 10.16 8.94
CA LEU A 44 -3.90 9.48 7.72
C LEU A 44 -4.67 8.20 7.43
N LYS A 45 -5.38 7.65 8.43
CA LYS A 45 -6.07 6.36 8.32
C LYS A 45 -6.97 6.27 7.09
N SER A 46 -7.95 7.17 6.95
CA SER A 46 -8.90 7.14 5.83
C SER A 46 -8.20 7.22 4.47
N ARG A 47 -7.19 8.09 4.36
CA ARG A 47 -6.40 8.23 3.12
C ARG A 47 -5.64 6.96 2.78
N VAL A 48 -5.01 6.32 3.77
CA VAL A 48 -4.27 5.07 3.55
C VAL A 48 -5.21 3.93 3.23
N GLU A 49 -6.37 3.84 3.88
CA GLU A 49 -7.40 2.84 3.58
C GLU A 49 -7.95 2.97 2.16
N ASP A 50 -8.19 4.19 1.69
CA ASP A 50 -8.67 4.42 0.31
C ASP A 50 -7.61 4.02 -0.73
N LEU A 51 -6.34 4.35 -0.49
CA LEU A 51 -5.23 3.92 -1.33
C LEU A 51 -5.01 2.40 -1.27
N ALA A 52 -5.18 1.77 -0.10
CA ALA A 52 -5.05 0.33 0.07
C ALA A 52 -6.09 -0.43 -0.77
N LYS A 53 -7.33 0.08 -0.83
CA LYS A 53 -8.40 -0.49 -1.68
C LYS A 53 -8.03 -0.47 -3.16
N GLU A 54 -7.34 0.57 -3.65
CA GLU A 54 -6.86 0.63 -5.05
C GLU A 54 -5.84 -0.47 -5.41
N CYS A 55 -5.23 -1.09 -4.40
CA CYS A 55 -4.32 -2.22 -4.53
C CYS A 55 -4.93 -3.53 -4.02
N ASN A 56 -6.27 -3.61 -3.93
CA ASN A 56 -7.02 -4.75 -3.41
C ASN A 56 -6.57 -5.24 -2.02
N SER A 57 -5.99 -4.35 -1.21
CA SER A 57 -5.55 -4.69 0.13
C SER A 57 -6.65 -4.41 1.14
N SER A 58 -6.94 -5.39 1.99
CA SER A 58 -7.84 -5.29 3.14
C SER A 58 -7.10 -5.07 4.46
N ILE A 59 -5.76 -5.00 4.43
CA ILE A 59 -4.92 -4.95 5.64
C ILE A 59 -4.31 -3.56 5.77
N THR A 60 -4.81 -2.80 6.73
CA THR A 60 -4.27 -1.48 7.08
C THR A 60 -4.08 -1.40 8.60
N ILE A 61 -2.84 -1.24 9.06
CA ILE A 61 -2.46 -1.35 10.48
C ILE A 61 -1.88 -0.02 10.98
N ARG A 62 -2.23 0.36 12.22
CA ARG A 62 -1.60 1.50 12.88
C ARG A 62 -0.23 1.12 13.43
N VAL A 63 0.80 1.91 13.13
CA VAL A 63 2.17 1.78 13.66
C VAL A 63 2.52 2.99 14.51
#